data_AF-I3TKT7-F1
#
_entry.id   AF-I3TKT7-F1
#
_cell.length_a   1.000
_cell.length_b   1.000
_cell.length_c   1.000
_cell.angle_alpha   90.00
_cell.angle_beta   90.00
_cell.angle_gamma   90.00
#
_symmetry.space_group_name_H-M   'P 1'
#
loop_
_entity.id
_entity.type
_entity.pdbx_description
1 polymer ?
#
loop_
_entity_poly.entity_id
_entity_poly.type
_entity_poly.pdbx_seq_one_letter_code
_entity_poly.pdbx_strand_id
1 'polypeptide(L)'
;MSIGIWQIVLILVLVLILFGAGKLPRVMGDVAKGIKSFKAGMKDEETENNSSSSQDPKVLNKPQDARMADEVRRDEVSGPKA
;
A
#
# COMPACT_ATOMS: atom_id res chain seq x y z
N MET A 1 21.02 21.24 31.49
CA MET A 1 21.24 21.20 30.04
C MET A 1 20.64 19.90 29.51
N SER A 2 19.36 19.91 29.20
CA SER A 2 18.64 18.72 28.74
C SER A 2 19.03 18.44 27.30
N ILE A 3 19.36 17.18 26.99
CA ILE A 3 19.43 16.71 25.61
C ILE A 3 18.00 16.77 25.07
N GLY A 4 17.72 17.85 24.35
CA GLY A 4 16.43 18.13 23.76
C GLY A 4 16.38 17.68 22.30
N ILE A 5 15.19 17.80 21.73
CA ILE A 5 14.93 17.52 20.31
C ILE A 5 15.86 18.35 19.40
N TRP A 6 16.25 19.55 19.84
CA TRP A 6 17.18 20.43 19.13
C TRP A 6 18.54 19.80 18.82
N GLN A 7 19.11 19.03 19.74
CA GLN A 7 20.40 18.37 19.55
C GLN A 7 20.29 17.22 18.54
N ILE A 8 19.19 16.48 18.56
CA ILE A 8 18.93 15.37 17.63
C ILE A 8 18.81 15.89 16.20
N VAL A 9 18.11 17.01 15.99
CA VAL A 9 18.00 17.65 14.67
C VAL A 9 19.37 18.10 14.16
N LEU A 10 20.20 18.69 15.02
CA LEU A 10 21.55 19.13 14.64
C LEU A 10 22.44 17.97 14.18
N ILE A 11 22.37 16.83 14.89
CA ILE A 11 23.08 15.60 14.52
C ILE A 11 22.54 15.04 13.20
N LEU A 12 21.23 15.05 13.01
CA LEU A 12 20.59 14.56 11.78
C LEU A 12 21.07 15.34 10.55
N VAL A 13 21.18 16.67 10.66
CA VAL A 13 21.69 17.53 9.58
C VAL A 13 23.15 17.18 9.25
N LEU A 14 24.00 16.96 10.26
CA LEU A 14 25.38 16.51 10.06
C LEU A 14 25.45 15.18 9.31
N VAL A 15 24.67 14.19 9.72
CA VAL A 15 24.59 12.89 9.05
C VAL A 15 24.09 13.04 7.61
N LEU A 16 23.10 13.89 7.36
CA LEU A 16 22.60 14.17 6.01
C LEU A 16 23.66 14.80 5.11
N ILE A 17 24.54 15.65 5.64
CA ILE A 17 25.65 16.24 4.88
C ILE A 17 26.72 15.18 4.57
N LEU A 18 27.06 14.32 5.54
CA LEU A 18 28.07 13.26 5.35
C LEU A 18 27.63 12.19 4.36
N PHE A 19 26.38 11.73 4.47
CA PHE A 19 25.84 10.64 3.67
C PHE A 19 25.15 11.11 2.39
N GLY A 20 24.71 12.37 2.35
CA GLY A 20 23.94 12.96 1.26
C GLY A 20 22.46 12.53 1.27
N ALA A 21 21.57 13.43 0.84
CA ALA A 21 20.13 13.19 0.77
C ALA A 21 19.72 12.04 -0.19
N GLY A 22 20.59 11.62 -1.10
CA GLY A 22 20.30 10.54 -2.05
C GLY A 22 20.51 9.12 -1.50
N LYS A 23 21.42 8.94 -0.52
CA LYS A 23 21.72 7.60 0.01
C LYS A 23 20.79 7.19 1.15
N LEU A 24 20.34 8.15 1.96
CA LEU A 24 19.50 7.88 3.12
C LEU A 24 18.14 7.25 2.76
N PRO A 25 17.38 7.71 1.73
CA PRO A 25 16.09 7.13 1.38
C PRO A 25 16.19 5.68 0.88
N ARG A 26 17.27 5.35 0.18
CA ARG A 26 17.49 3.98 -0.34
C ARG A 26 17.76 3.00 0.81
N VAL A 27 18.67 3.35 1.71
CA VAL A 27 19.01 2.51 2.87
C VAL A 27 17.83 2.43 3.84
N MET A 28 17.15 3.55 4.10
CA MET A 28 15.98 3.56 4.97
C MET A 28 14.80 2.78 4.37
N GLY A 29 14.67 2.75 3.04
CA GLY A 29 13.67 1.92 2.36
C GLY A 29 13.88 0.42 2.59
N ASP A 30 15.11 -0.05 2.53
CA ASP A 30 15.45 -1.46 2.78
C ASP A 30 15.30 -1.82 4.27
N VAL A 31 15.74 -0.92 5.17
CA VAL A 31 15.52 -1.06 6.63
C VAL A 31 14.03 -1.07 6.97
N ALA A 32 13.23 -0.17 6.38
CA ALA A 32 11.79 -0.10 6.61
C ALA A 32 11.06 -1.36 6.15
N LYS A 33 11.46 -1.96 5.02
CA LYS A 33 10.94 -3.26 4.58
C LYS A 33 11.26 -4.36 5.58
N GLY A 34 12.50 -4.43 6.08
CA GLY A 34 12.90 -5.41 7.10
C GLY A 34 12.10 -5.27 8.39
N ILE A 35 11.96 -4.03 8.90
CA ILE A 35 11.16 -3.75 10.09
C ILE A 35 9.67 -4.05 9.85
N LYS A 36 9.13 -3.77 8.66
CA LYS A 36 7.73 -4.07 8.31
C LYS A 36 7.48 -5.57 8.31
N SER A 37 8.35 -6.37 7.70
CA SER A 37 8.25 -7.83 7.70
C SER A 37 8.45 -8.42 9.10
N PHE A 38 9.38 -7.88 9.89
CA PHE A 38 9.56 -8.28 11.29
C PHE A 38 8.32 -7.99 12.12
N LYS A 39 7.73 -6.79 11.98
CA LYS A 39 6.50 -6.43 12.68
C LYS A 39 5.29 -7.22 12.20
N ALA A 40 5.20 -7.55 10.91
CA ALA A 40 4.15 -8.40 10.37
C ALA A 40 4.26 -9.83 10.91
N GLY A 41 5.45 -10.43 10.90
CA GLY A 41 5.67 -11.78 11.45
C GLY A 41 5.40 -11.85 12.95
N MET A 42 5.85 -10.86 13.72
CA MET A 42 5.57 -10.82 15.17
C MET A 42 4.09 -10.54 15.46
N LYS A 43 3.42 -9.79 14.59
CA LYS A 43 1.97 -9.59 14.70
C LYS A 43 1.21 -10.85 14.30
N ASP A 44 1.65 -11.65 13.32
CA ASP A 44 1.02 -12.93 13.00
C ASP A 44 1.14 -13.93 14.16
N GLU A 45 2.25 -13.95 14.91
CA GLU A 45 2.37 -14.75 16.14
C GLU A 45 1.42 -14.26 17.26
N GLU A 46 1.20 -12.95 17.39
CA GLU A 46 0.21 -12.40 18.33
C GLU A 46 -1.25 -12.52 17.83
N THR A 47 -1.46 -12.60 16.50
CA THR A 47 -2.76 -12.55 15.82
C THR A 47 -3.24 -13.92 15.34
N GLU A 48 -2.47 -15.01 15.54
CA GLU A 48 -3.01 -16.39 15.46
C GLU A 48 -4.14 -16.62 16.48
N ASN A 49 -4.31 -15.70 17.44
CA ASN A 49 -5.47 -15.62 18.35
C ASN A 49 -6.61 -14.68 17.87
N ASN A 50 -6.48 -13.99 16.72
CA ASN A 50 -7.52 -13.10 16.16
C ASN A 50 -7.37 -12.77 14.66
N SER A 51 -7.57 -13.76 13.79
CA SER A 51 -7.92 -13.68 12.35
C SER A 51 -7.73 -12.34 11.58
N SER A 52 -6.89 -12.42 10.53
CA SER A 52 -6.96 -11.68 9.26
C SER A 52 -6.57 -10.20 9.22
N SER A 53 -5.39 -9.89 8.68
CA SER A 53 -5.20 -8.65 7.91
C SER A 53 -4.06 -8.77 6.88
N SER A 54 -4.41 -9.27 5.69
CA SER A 54 -3.61 -9.14 4.47
C SER A 54 -3.55 -7.67 4.05
N GLN A 55 -2.33 -7.13 3.88
CA GLN A 55 -2.10 -5.90 3.14
C GLN A 55 -1.30 -6.22 1.88
N ASP A 56 -2.01 -6.50 0.80
CA ASP A 56 -1.49 -6.58 -0.57
C ASP A 56 -1.86 -5.28 -1.31
N PRO A 57 -0.89 -4.50 -1.84
CA PRO A 57 -1.19 -3.26 -2.52
C PRO A 57 -1.54 -3.49 -4.00
N LYS A 58 -2.73 -3.05 -4.37
CA LYS A 58 -3.01 -2.37 -5.65
C LYS A 58 -2.95 -3.21 -6.93
N VAL A 59 -4.04 -3.93 -7.23
CA VAL A 59 -4.45 -4.20 -8.61
C VAL A 59 -5.91 -3.76 -8.79
N LEU A 60 -6.12 -2.52 -9.21
CA LEU A 60 -7.40 -2.13 -9.80
C LEU A 60 -7.16 -1.10 -10.90
N ASN A 61 -6.55 -1.59 -11.99
CA ASN A 61 -6.68 -0.98 -13.31
C ASN A 61 -7.75 -1.77 -14.05
N LYS A 62 -9.00 -1.29 -14.06
CA LYS A 62 -9.98 -1.66 -15.09
C LYS A 62 -11.12 -0.62 -15.14
N PRO A 63 -11.18 0.25 -16.16
CA PRO A 63 -12.42 0.97 -16.48
C PRO A 63 -13.43 -0.07 -16.98
N GLN A 64 -14.44 -0.39 -16.16
CA GLN A 64 -15.55 -1.28 -16.52
C GLN A 64 -16.80 -0.45 -16.83
N ASP A 65 -16.69 0.51 -17.73
CA ASP A 65 -17.82 1.34 -18.18
C ASP A 65 -17.94 1.26 -19.70
N ALA A 66 -18.32 0.09 -20.26
CA ALA A 66 -18.57 0.01 -21.72
C ALA A 66 -19.36 -1.21 -22.25
N ARG A 67 -20.00 -2.08 -21.43
CA ARG A 67 -20.69 -3.27 -21.98
C ARG A 67 -22.12 -3.52 -21.52
N MET A 68 -22.68 -2.62 -20.71
CA MET A 68 -24.09 -2.67 -20.32
C MET A 68 -24.91 -1.84 -21.32
N ALA A 69 -25.09 -2.32 -22.55
CA ALA A 69 -25.96 -1.66 -23.54
C ALA A 69 -26.64 -2.60 -24.55
N ASP A 70 -26.34 -3.90 -24.61
CA ASP A 70 -26.82 -4.76 -25.71
C ASP A 70 -27.88 -5.82 -25.33
N GLU A 71 -28.26 -5.98 -24.05
CA GLU A 71 -29.08 -7.13 -23.63
C GLU A 71 -30.58 -6.82 -23.37
N VAL A 72 -31.11 -5.66 -23.75
CA VAL A 72 -32.50 -5.25 -23.40
C VAL A 72 -33.42 -5.05 -24.62
N ARG A 73 -33.03 -5.48 -25.83
CA ARG A 73 -33.77 -5.13 -27.07
C ARG A 73 -34.09 -6.29 -28.03
N ARG A 74 -34.09 -7.55 -27.58
CA ARG A 74 -34.31 -8.70 -28.48
C ARG A 74 -35.56 -9.54 -28.22
N ASP A 75 -36.45 -9.13 -27.31
CA ASP A 75 -37.48 -10.06 -26.83
C ASP A 75 -38.93 -9.57 -27.03
N GLU A 76 -39.15 -8.32 -27.48
CA GLU A 76 -40.49 -7.71 -27.50
C GLU A 76 -40.93 -7.12 -28.86
N VAL A 77 -40.57 -7.72 -30.01
CA VAL A 77 -41.26 -7.37 -31.27
C VAL A 77 -41.46 -8.59 -32.16
N SER A 78 -42.75 -8.90 -32.40
CA SER A 78 -43.31 -9.84 -33.39
C SER A 78 -43.26 -11.31 -32.96
N GLY A 79 -44.31 -11.92 -32.37
CA GLY A 79 -45.71 -11.92 -32.78
C GLY A 79 -46.05 -13.34 -33.31
N PRO A 80 -47.13 -14.01 -32.86
CA PRO A 80 -47.43 -15.37 -33.31
C PRO A 80 -47.94 -15.31 -34.75
N LYS A 81 -47.33 -16.07 -35.67
CA LYS A 81 -47.89 -16.29 -37.00
C LYS A 81 -47.62 -17.71 -37.49
N ALA A 82 -48.74 -18.34 -37.84
CA ALA A 82 -48.94 -19.61 -38.53
C ALA A 82 -48.73 -20.89 -37.69
#